data_AF-A0A919S724-F1
#
_entry.id   AF-A0A919S724-F1
#
_cell.length_a   1.000
_cell.length_b   1.000
_cell.length_c   1.000
_cell.angle_alpha   90.00
_cell.angle_beta   90.00
_cell.angle_gamma   90.00
#
_symmetry.space_group_name_H-M   'P 1'
#
loop_
_entity.id
_entity.type
_entity.pdbx_description
1 polymer ?
#
loop_
_entity_poly.entity_id
_entity_poly.type
_entity_poly.pdbx_seq_one_letter_code
_entity_poly.pdbx_strand_id
1 'polypeptide(L)'
;MNELRTRIEQLGGPIEVASEDAILADLARGRRAVRRRRTVQATAGSAFGVAAIVAAFSFAATGTGPAADPGAAPAPAVASSVAAGGLKLVDYRGTQSRWFTIDTVPEGFFIQHDYYGGLTIAPEAARHRPAGILPSTRAGELYDPQILTGKIGIYLELKEYRGELAGDKLTVAGKPAVLHPIGVGTQQLVVAVSPEVYATIQVDVPLSREQVLAVGAGLHVHQDAIDRMAAAAGVVPKKIK
;
A
#
# COMPACT_ATOMS: atom_id res chain seq x y z
N MET A 1 -22.23 -29.05 -26.52
CA MET A 1 -22.35 -28.15 -25.35
C MET A 1 -22.68 -28.84 -24.01
N ASN A 2 -22.95 -30.16 -23.96
CA ASN A 2 -23.28 -30.85 -22.70
C ASN A 2 -22.06 -31.34 -21.90
N GLU A 3 -20.92 -31.58 -22.55
CA GLU A 3 -19.78 -32.27 -21.94
C GLU A 3 -18.97 -31.42 -20.93
N LEU A 4 -18.98 -30.09 -21.11
CA LEU A 4 -18.37 -29.15 -20.16
C LEU A 4 -19.14 -29.08 -18.84
N ARG A 5 -20.48 -29.18 -18.90
CA ARG A 5 -21.35 -29.13 -17.72
C ARG A 5 -21.17 -30.38 -16.85
N THR A 6 -21.09 -31.55 -17.50
CA THR A 6 -20.88 -32.83 -16.82
C THR A 6 -19.52 -32.92 -16.14
N ARG A 7 -18.46 -32.35 -16.75
CA ARG A 7 -17.12 -32.33 -16.12
C ARG A 7 -17.04 -31.40 -14.91
N ILE A 8 -17.76 -30.28 -14.90
CA ILE A 8 -17.80 -29.36 -13.76
C ILE A 8 -18.51 -30.00 -12.57
N GLU A 9 -19.62 -30.70 -12.82
CA GLU A 9 -20.37 -31.42 -11.78
C GLU A 9 -19.56 -32.59 -11.18
N GLN A 10 -18.70 -33.25 -11.97
CA GLN A 10 -17.81 -34.31 -11.47
C GLN A 10 -16.61 -33.80 -10.66
N LEU A 11 -16.15 -32.57 -10.88
CA LEU A 11 -15.01 -31.98 -10.16
C LEU A 11 -15.41 -31.33 -8.83
N GLY A 12 -16.66 -30.87 -8.72
CA GLY A 12 -17.21 -30.27 -7.51
C GLY A 12 -17.71 -31.32 -6.52
N GLY A 13 -16.83 -32.21 -6.06
CA GLY A 13 -17.13 -33.19 -5.00
C GLY A 13 -17.90 -32.56 -3.83
N PRO A 14 -18.61 -33.37 -3.03
CA PRO A 14 -19.60 -32.88 -2.07
C PRO A 14 -19.05 -31.73 -1.23
N ILE A 15 -19.72 -30.59 -1.30
CA ILE A 15 -19.39 -29.43 -0.47
C ILE A 15 -19.72 -29.86 0.97
N GLU A 16 -18.70 -30.28 1.71
CA GLU A 16 -18.84 -30.49 3.15
C GLU A 16 -19.20 -29.15 3.77
N VAL A 17 -20.46 -29.05 4.22
CA VAL A 17 -20.93 -27.92 5.00
C VAL A 17 -20.05 -27.84 6.24
N ALA A 18 -19.31 -26.74 6.39
CA ALA A 18 -18.45 -26.54 7.55
C ALA A 18 -19.28 -26.72 8.82
N SER A 19 -18.79 -27.56 9.74
CA SER A 19 -19.47 -27.79 11.01
C SER A 19 -19.59 -26.48 11.80
N GLU A 20 -20.66 -26.35 12.57
CA GLU A 20 -20.90 -25.17 13.42
C GLU A 20 -19.71 -24.92 14.37
N ASP A 21 -19.07 -25.99 14.85
CA ASP A 21 -17.86 -25.93 15.67
C ASP A 21 -16.66 -25.31 14.94
N ALA A 22 -16.47 -25.61 13.65
CA ALA A 22 -15.40 -25.03 12.84
C ALA A 22 -15.62 -23.52 12.64
N ILE A 23 -16.87 -23.12 12.37
CA ILE A 23 -17.26 -21.71 12.22
C ILE A 23 -17.03 -20.95 13.53
N LEU A 24 -17.43 -21.53 14.67
CA LEU A 24 -17.23 -20.92 15.99
C LEU A 24 -15.75 -20.83 16.37
N ALA A 25 -14.94 -21.84 16.05
CA ALA A 25 -13.51 -21.83 16.29
C ALA A 25 -12.80 -20.74 15.47
N ASP A 26 -13.19 -20.55 14.22
CA ASP A 26 -12.63 -19.51 13.35
C ASP A 26 -13.08 -18.10 13.78
N LEU A 27 -14.34 -17.93 14.19
CA LEU A 27 -14.80 -16.68 14.79
C LEU A 27 -14.04 -16.34 16.08
N ALA A 28 -13.79 -17.32 16.94
CA ALA A 28 -13.02 -17.12 18.16
C ALA A 28 -11.54 -16.78 17.88
N ARG A 29 -10.97 -17.35 16.79
CA ARG A 29 -9.61 -17.04 16.33
C ARG A 29 -9.54 -15.62 15.76
N GLY A 30 -10.49 -15.24 14.91
CA GLY A 30 -10.61 -13.89 14.36
C GLY A 30 -10.79 -12.83 15.44
N ARG A 31 -11.67 -13.06 16.41
CA ARG A 31 -11.89 -12.15 17.55
C ARG A 31 -10.63 -12.01 18.41
N ARG A 32 -9.86 -13.08 18.62
CA ARG A 32 -8.58 -13.01 19.35
C ARG A 32 -7.52 -12.21 18.59
N ALA A 33 -7.43 -12.36 17.27
CA ALA A 33 -6.51 -11.58 16.43
C ALA A 33 -6.84 -10.07 16.48
N VAL A 34 -8.13 -9.71 16.38
CA VAL A 34 -8.58 -8.31 16.46
C VAL A 34 -8.31 -7.70 17.83
N ARG A 35 -8.54 -8.44 18.93
CA ARG A 35 -8.27 -7.95 20.29
C ARG A 35 -6.79 -7.68 20.53
N ARG A 36 -5.89 -8.55 20.08
CA ARG A 36 -4.43 -8.32 20.18
C ARG A 36 -4.00 -7.06 19.42
N ARG A 37 -4.60 -6.81 18.25
CA ARG A 37 -4.30 -5.62 17.45
C ARG A 37 -4.72 -4.33 18.15
N ARG A 38 -5.87 -4.35 18.86
CA ARG A 38 -6.36 -3.20 19.65
C ARG A 38 -5.52 -2.93 20.90
N THR A 39 -5.02 -3.97 21.58
CA THR A 39 -4.17 -3.77 22.77
C THR A 39 -2.78 -3.22 22.44
N VAL A 40 -2.23 -3.52 21.26
CA VAL A 40 -0.95 -2.97 20.80
C VAL A 40 -1.10 -1.51 20.33
N GLN A 41 -2.28 -1.10 19.85
CA GLN A 41 -2.54 0.28 19.43
C GLN A 41 -2.80 1.25 20.60
N ALA A 42 -3.22 0.76 21.78
CA ALA A 42 -3.56 1.61 22.91
C ALA A 42 -2.34 2.10 23.73
N THR A 43 -1.15 1.50 23.57
CA THR A 43 0.06 1.87 24.30
C THR A 43 0.98 2.84 23.56
N ALA A 44 0.68 3.18 22.30
CA ALA A 44 1.46 4.15 21.51
C ALA A 44 0.66 5.45 21.26
N GLY A 45 -0.11 5.88 22.25
CA GLY A 45 -0.85 7.12 22.20
C GLY A 45 0.04 8.35 22.40
N SER A 46 -0.25 9.37 21.59
CA SER A 46 -0.26 10.79 21.99
C SER A 46 1.08 11.51 22.09
N ALA A 47 1.47 12.20 21.02
CA ALA A 47 1.77 13.64 21.00
C ALA A 47 2.27 14.07 19.61
N PHE A 48 2.12 15.37 19.31
CA PHE A 48 2.69 16.11 18.16
C PHE A 48 1.94 15.88 16.83
N GLY A 49 1.48 16.86 16.08
CA GLY A 49 1.72 18.29 15.98
C GLY A 49 1.45 18.62 14.51
N VAL A 50 0.59 19.58 14.21
CA VAL A 50 0.27 19.94 12.82
C VAL A 50 1.53 20.56 12.20
N ALA A 51 2.25 19.80 11.38
CA ALA A 51 3.36 20.30 10.57
C ALA A 51 2.90 20.37 9.11
N ALA A 52 2.76 21.60 8.59
CA ALA A 52 2.63 21.84 7.16
C ALA A 52 4.04 21.76 6.54
N ILE A 53 4.32 20.72 5.77
CA ILE A 53 5.57 20.63 5.01
C ILE A 53 5.30 21.12 3.58
N VAL A 54 5.84 22.28 3.24
CA VAL A 54 6.00 22.76 1.87
C VAL A 54 7.34 22.21 1.37
N ALA A 55 7.32 21.16 0.57
CA ALA A 55 8.54 20.61 -0.03
C ALA A 55 9.00 21.52 -1.18
N ALA A 56 9.97 22.38 -0.93
CA ALA A 56 10.73 23.07 -1.97
C ALA A 56 11.99 22.24 -2.27
N PHE A 57 12.07 21.69 -3.48
CA PHE A 57 13.27 21.00 -3.93
C PHE A 57 14.39 22.02 -4.19
N SER A 58 15.53 21.86 -3.51
CA SER A 58 16.78 22.55 -3.82
C SER A 58 17.91 21.55 -3.70
N PHE A 59 18.42 21.10 -4.85
CA PHE A 59 19.66 20.34 -4.94
C PHE A 59 20.84 21.28 -4.72
N ALA A 60 21.66 21.01 -3.70
CA ALA A 60 23.01 21.55 -3.62
C ALA A 60 23.95 20.49 -3.02
N ALA A 61 24.87 20.01 -3.85
CA ALA A 61 26.04 19.25 -3.45
C ALA A 61 27.09 20.21 -2.87
N THR A 62 27.77 19.80 -1.80
CA THR A 62 29.25 19.70 -1.64
C THR A 62 29.59 19.44 -0.16
N GLY A 63 30.58 18.57 0.08
CA GLY A 63 30.89 18.01 1.39
C GLY A 63 31.83 18.81 2.27
N THR A 64 32.16 18.24 3.43
CA THR A 64 33.49 18.08 4.07
C THR A 64 33.29 17.56 5.50
N GLY A 65 33.98 16.46 5.87
CA GLY A 65 34.00 15.93 7.24
C GLY A 65 34.91 16.72 8.19
N PRO A 66 35.00 16.30 9.47
CA PRO A 66 36.31 15.82 9.94
C PRO A 66 36.29 14.64 10.95
N ALA A 67 37.29 13.77 10.77
CA ALA A 67 38.14 12.99 11.70
C ALA A 67 37.63 12.35 13.03
N ALA A 68 37.67 11.00 13.01
CA ALA A 68 38.22 9.99 13.95
C ALA A 68 38.35 10.18 15.49
N ASP A 69 37.96 9.14 16.25
CA ASP A 69 38.92 8.25 16.97
C ASP A 69 38.28 6.88 17.36
N PRO A 70 39.07 5.81 17.65
CA PRO A 70 38.69 4.40 17.50
C PRO A 70 38.41 3.65 18.82
N GLY A 71 37.74 2.50 18.70
CA GLY A 71 37.90 1.38 19.65
C GLY A 71 36.67 1.00 20.46
N ALA A 72 35.84 0.12 19.90
CA ALA A 72 35.09 -0.89 20.65
C ALA A 72 34.53 -1.91 19.65
N ALA A 73 35.03 -3.15 19.69
CA ALA A 73 34.45 -4.25 18.92
C ALA A 73 33.08 -4.64 19.53
N PRO A 74 31.98 -4.70 18.76
CA PRO A 74 30.75 -5.30 19.26
C PRO A 74 30.61 -6.75 18.74
N ALA A 75 30.28 -7.63 19.68
CA ALA A 75 29.76 -8.98 19.45
C ALA A 75 28.53 -8.97 18.50
N PRO A 76 28.20 -10.08 17.81
CA PRO A 76 27.16 -10.08 16.79
C PRO A 76 25.78 -9.88 17.42
N ALA A 77 25.30 -8.63 17.41
CA ALA A 77 23.92 -8.31 17.70
C ALA A 77 23.08 -8.65 16.46
N VAL A 78 22.11 -9.54 16.67
CA VAL A 78 21.07 -9.90 15.72
C VAL A 78 20.37 -8.63 15.24
N ALA A 79 20.65 -8.23 14.00
CA ALA A 79 20.05 -7.07 13.37
C ALA A 79 18.60 -7.39 12.98
N SER A 80 17.66 -6.89 13.77
CA SER A 80 16.30 -6.59 13.29
C SER A 80 15.87 -5.25 13.87
N SER A 81 16.58 -4.23 13.44
CA SER A 81 16.14 -2.84 13.43
C SER A 81 16.37 -2.36 12.01
N VAL A 82 15.35 -2.49 11.16
CA VAL A 82 15.36 -1.86 9.84
C VAL A 82 15.22 -0.37 10.12
N ALA A 83 16.31 0.38 9.94
CA ALA A 83 16.27 1.82 9.97
C ALA A 83 15.19 2.30 8.97
N ALA A 84 14.23 3.09 9.46
CA ALA A 84 13.26 3.75 8.61
C ALA A 84 14.02 4.69 7.64
N GLY A 85 13.82 4.53 6.32
CA GLY A 85 14.49 5.35 5.30
C GLY A 85 15.60 4.65 4.50
N GLY A 86 15.52 3.33 4.31
CA GLY A 86 16.54 2.58 3.57
C GLY A 86 16.53 2.77 2.05
N LEU A 87 15.42 3.25 1.47
CA LEU A 87 15.29 3.46 0.03
C LEU A 87 15.38 4.94 -0.32
N LYS A 88 16.20 5.31 -1.30
CA LYS A 88 16.27 6.66 -1.86
C LYS A 88 15.09 6.88 -2.81
N LEU A 89 14.45 8.06 -2.76
CA LEU A 89 13.48 8.45 -3.79
C LEU A 89 14.20 9.11 -4.98
N VAL A 90 13.74 8.81 -6.18
CA VAL A 90 14.27 9.33 -7.45
C VAL A 90 13.12 9.73 -8.36
N ASP A 91 13.38 10.64 -9.30
CA ASP A 91 12.41 11.00 -10.33
C ASP A 91 12.01 9.76 -11.13
N TYR A 92 10.71 9.57 -11.34
CA TYR A 92 10.23 8.49 -12.17
C TYR A 92 10.46 8.81 -13.65
N ARG A 93 11.18 7.92 -14.33
CA ARG A 93 11.53 8.05 -15.76
C ARG A 93 10.93 6.96 -16.63
N GLY A 94 10.14 6.06 -16.05
CA GLY A 94 9.45 5.00 -16.78
C GLY A 94 8.20 5.53 -17.52
N THR A 95 7.55 4.63 -18.26
CA THR A 95 6.26 4.92 -18.88
C THR A 95 5.23 5.26 -17.80
N GLN A 96 4.58 6.42 -17.93
CA GLN A 96 3.51 6.86 -17.05
C GLN A 96 2.18 6.17 -17.40
N SER A 97 1.29 6.05 -16.42
CA SER A 97 -0.07 5.58 -16.68
C SER A 97 -0.88 6.65 -17.42
N ARG A 98 -1.88 6.23 -18.19
CA ARG A 98 -2.87 7.18 -18.73
C ARG A 98 -3.80 7.76 -17.67
N TRP A 99 -3.87 7.12 -16.50
CA TRP A 99 -4.78 7.47 -15.39
C TRP A 99 -4.07 8.20 -14.26
N PHE A 100 -2.77 7.97 -14.14
CA PHE A 100 -1.93 8.50 -13.06
C PHE A 100 -0.60 8.95 -13.62
N THR A 101 -0.07 10.06 -13.13
CA THR A 101 1.35 10.35 -13.22
C THR A 101 1.96 10.40 -11.82
N ILE A 102 3.20 9.96 -11.73
CA ILE A 102 3.99 9.98 -10.51
C ILE A 102 5.32 10.69 -10.77
N ASP A 103 5.67 11.61 -9.89
CA ASP A 103 6.91 12.39 -10.01
C ASP A 103 8.11 11.60 -9.50
N THR A 104 7.96 10.89 -8.38
CA THR A 104 9.05 10.16 -7.73
C THR A 104 8.64 8.77 -7.26
N VAL A 105 9.58 7.83 -7.31
CA VAL A 105 9.47 6.46 -6.79
C VAL A 105 10.73 6.09 -6.02
N PRO A 106 10.70 5.02 -5.20
CA PRO A 106 11.95 4.46 -4.67
C PRO A 106 12.88 4.03 -5.81
N GLU A 107 14.18 4.18 -5.61
CA GLU A 107 15.20 3.81 -6.59
C GLU A 107 15.05 2.33 -6.97
N GLY A 108 15.09 2.06 -8.28
CA GLY A 108 14.89 0.71 -8.82
C GLY A 108 13.44 0.23 -8.78
N PHE A 109 12.45 1.11 -8.68
CA PHE A 109 11.04 0.75 -8.80
C PHE A 109 10.44 1.17 -10.15
N PHE A 110 9.41 0.45 -10.59
CA PHE A 110 8.69 0.69 -11.83
C PHE A 110 7.18 0.48 -11.66
N ILE A 111 6.37 1.04 -12.57
CA ILE A 111 4.94 0.74 -12.64
C ILE A 111 4.76 -0.69 -13.16
N GLN A 112 4.31 -1.59 -12.29
CA GLN A 112 4.05 -3.00 -12.60
C GLN A 112 2.68 -3.18 -13.28
N HIS A 113 1.69 -2.41 -12.87
CA HIS A 113 0.33 -2.50 -13.39
C HIS A 113 -0.43 -1.20 -13.16
N ASP A 114 -1.33 -0.86 -14.09
CA ASP A 114 -2.22 0.29 -14.00
C ASP A 114 -3.60 0.00 -14.59
N TYR A 115 -4.62 0.59 -13.99
CA TYR A 115 -6.00 0.64 -14.50
C TYR A 115 -6.69 1.89 -13.93
N TYR A 116 -7.92 2.18 -14.34
CA TYR A 116 -8.57 3.46 -13.99
C TYR A 116 -8.75 3.69 -12.47
N GLY A 117 -8.76 2.62 -11.67
CA GLY A 117 -8.96 2.67 -10.23
C GLY A 117 -7.71 2.36 -9.42
N GLY A 118 -6.56 2.10 -10.04
CA GLY A 118 -5.35 1.81 -9.29
C GLY A 118 -4.07 1.67 -10.08
N LEU A 119 -2.95 1.77 -9.36
CA LEU A 119 -1.58 1.71 -9.83
C LEU A 119 -0.74 0.88 -8.85
N THR A 120 -0.02 -0.11 -9.35
CA THR A 120 0.94 -0.88 -8.54
C THR A 120 2.36 -0.54 -8.99
N ILE A 121 3.18 -0.11 -8.04
CA ILE A 121 4.60 0.20 -8.23
C ILE A 121 5.40 -0.86 -7.49
N ALA A 122 6.32 -1.53 -8.20
CA ALA A 122 7.08 -2.67 -7.69
C ALA A 122 8.58 -2.46 -7.89
N PRO A 123 9.43 -3.12 -7.08
CA PRO A 123 10.87 -3.14 -7.32
C PRO A 123 11.21 -3.87 -8.62
N GLU A 124 12.32 -3.53 -9.25
CA GLU A 124 12.79 -4.06 -10.55
C GLU A 124 12.88 -5.60 -10.57
N ALA A 125 13.14 -6.22 -9.42
CA ALA A 125 13.12 -7.68 -9.25
C ALA A 125 11.76 -8.32 -9.65
N ALA A 126 10.67 -7.56 -9.65
CA ALA A 126 9.34 -8.00 -10.05
C ALA A 126 9.12 -8.04 -11.57
N ARG A 127 10.05 -7.51 -12.39
CA ARG A 127 9.84 -7.36 -13.85
C ARG A 127 9.85 -8.70 -14.59
N HIS A 128 10.69 -9.63 -14.17
CA HIS A 128 10.89 -10.90 -14.87
C HIS A 128 10.74 -12.06 -13.88
N ARG A 129 9.57 -12.69 -13.91
CA ARG A 129 9.31 -13.88 -13.09
C ARG A 129 10.18 -15.05 -13.57
N PRO A 130 11.05 -15.63 -12.72
CA PRO A 130 11.78 -16.85 -13.04
C PRO A 130 10.84 -18.00 -13.40
N ALA A 131 11.29 -18.87 -14.30
CA ALA A 131 10.58 -20.10 -14.60
C ALA A 131 10.43 -20.96 -13.34
N GLY A 132 9.28 -21.61 -13.17
CA GLY A 132 8.99 -22.47 -12.02
C GLY A 132 8.43 -21.77 -10.78
N ILE A 133 8.41 -20.43 -10.73
CA ILE A 133 7.71 -19.70 -9.66
C ILE A 133 6.23 -19.52 -10.04
N LEU A 134 5.33 -20.14 -9.26
CA LEU A 134 3.89 -19.98 -9.43
C LEU A 134 3.38 -18.74 -8.68
N PRO A 135 2.46 -17.93 -9.25
CA PRO A 135 1.89 -16.75 -8.60
C PRO A 135 1.24 -17.05 -7.24
N SER A 136 0.67 -18.24 -7.09
CA SER A 136 -0.01 -18.69 -5.87
C SER A 136 0.93 -19.02 -4.70
N THR A 137 2.25 -18.93 -4.89
CA THR A 137 3.24 -19.18 -3.84
C THR A 137 3.73 -17.86 -3.26
N ARG A 138 4.26 -17.91 -2.03
CA ARG A 138 4.90 -16.74 -1.40
C ARG A 138 6.00 -16.11 -2.27
N ALA A 139 6.77 -16.93 -2.98
CA ALA A 139 7.78 -16.46 -3.93
C ALA A 139 7.16 -15.81 -5.19
N GLY A 140 5.92 -16.17 -5.52
CA GLY A 140 5.13 -15.63 -6.62
C GLY A 140 4.49 -14.27 -6.35
N GLU A 141 4.26 -13.92 -5.08
CA GLU A 141 3.55 -12.70 -4.66
C GLU A 141 4.17 -11.42 -5.27
N LEU A 142 5.51 -11.36 -5.36
CA LEU A 142 6.20 -10.21 -5.93
C LEU A 142 5.82 -9.96 -7.41
N TYR A 143 5.43 -11.00 -8.13
CA TYR A 143 5.10 -10.94 -9.56
C TYR A 143 3.61 -10.74 -9.83
N ASP A 144 2.75 -10.93 -8.83
CA ASP A 144 1.31 -10.67 -8.95
C ASP A 144 1.02 -9.20 -8.64
N PRO A 145 0.56 -8.38 -9.61
CA PRO A 145 0.31 -6.96 -9.38
C PRO A 145 -0.82 -6.67 -8.37
N GLN A 146 -1.63 -7.67 -8.02
CA GLN A 146 -2.71 -7.55 -7.04
C GLN A 146 -2.24 -7.79 -5.60
N ILE A 147 -1.04 -8.36 -5.42
CA ILE A 147 -0.45 -8.60 -4.10
C ILE A 147 0.58 -7.50 -3.82
N LEU A 148 0.36 -6.76 -2.73
CA LEU A 148 1.13 -5.57 -2.38
C LEU A 148 2.35 -5.81 -1.50
N THR A 149 2.62 -7.07 -1.13
CA THR A 149 3.79 -7.43 -0.33
C THR A 149 5.06 -6.90 -1.00
N GLY A 150 5.82 -6.04 -0.33
CA GLY A 150 7.06 -5.45 -0.87
C GLY A 150 6.85 -4.39 -1.96
N LYS A 151 5.65 -3.80 -2.07
CA LYS A 151 5.28 -2.87 -3.15
C LYS A 151 4.59 -1.61 -2.61
N ILE A 152 4.32 -0.68 -3.53
CA ILE A 152 3.45 0.47 -3.30
C ILE A 152 2.19 0.28 -4.15
N GLY A 153 1.04 0.21 -3.50
CA GLY A 153 -0.27 0.15 -4.15
C GLY A 153 -0.97 1.50 -4.03
N ILE A 154 -1.55 1.98 -5.13
CA ILE A 154 -2.36 3.19 -5.17
C ILE A 154 -3.75 2.81 -5.67
N TYR A 155 -4.79 3.21 -4.96
CA TYR A 155 -6.18 2.89 -5.29
C TYR A 155 -7.06 4.13 -5.19
N LEU A 156 -8.05 4.22 -6.06
CA LEU A 156 -9.13 5.19 -5.92
C LEU A 156 -10.27 4.58 -5.13
N GLU A 157 -10.72 5.31 -4.12
CA GLU A 157 -11.83 4.93 -3.26
C GLU A 157 -12.86 6.06 -3.22
N LEU A 158 -14.13 5.68 -3.25
CA LEU A 158 -15.21 6.62 -3.01
C LEU A 158 -15.33 6.93 -1.53
N LYS A 159 -15.66 8.19 -1.23
CA LYS A 159 -15.93 8.68 0.12
C LYS A 159 -16.96 7.83 0.85
N GLU A 160 -18.00 7.37 0.15
CA GLU A 160 -19.08 6.57 0.73
C GLU A 160 -18.67 5.17 1.20
N TYR A 161 -17.64 4.58 0.61
CA TYR A 161 -17.10 3.28 1.06
C TYR A 161 -16.11 3.44 2.20
N ARG A 162 -15.77 4.68 2.54
CA ARG A 162 -14.79 4.98 3.55
C ARG A 162 -15.50 5.35 4.86
N GLY A 163 -15.23 4.53 5.88
CA GLY A 163 -15.56 4.88 7.27
C GLY A 163 -14.66 6.00 7.79
N GLU A 164 -14.80 6.33 9.07
CA GLU A 164 -13.91 7.31 9.71
C GLU A 164 -12.47 6.77 9.75
N LEU A 165 -11.53 7.55 9.20
CA LEU A 165 -10.10 7.20 9.24
C LEU A 165 -9.47 7.78 10.51
N ALA A 166 -8.98 6.88 11.37
CA ALA A 166 -8.07 7.23 12.45
C ALA A 166 -6.65 7.41 11.88
N GLY A 167 -5.93 8.42 12.35
CA GLY A 167 -4.57 8.71 11.89
C GLY A 167 -4.21 10.19 11.99
N ASP A 168 -3.03 10.51 11.49
CA ASP A 168 -2.53 11.88 11.45
C ASP A 168 -3.21 12.63 10.32
N LYS A 169 -3.99 13.65 10.67
CA LYS A 169 -4.61 14.56 9.70
C LYS A 169 -3.57 15.61 9.30
N LEU A 170 -3.34 15.74 8.00
CA LEU A 170 -2.34 16.64 7.43
C LEU A 170 -2.75 17.10 6.04
N THR A 171 -1.85 17.81 5.36
CA THR A 171 -2.05 18.28 3.99
C THR A 171 -0.89 17.80 3.13
N VAL A 172 -1.20 17.25 1.95
CA VAL A 172 -0.23 16.80 0.95
C VAL A 172 -0.53 17.52 -0.35
N ALA A 173 0.43 18.28 -0.87
CA ALA A 173 0.24 19.10 -2.09
C ALA A 173 -1.06 19.94 -2.06
N GLY A 174 -1.35 20.58 -0.92
CA GLY A 174 -2.55 21.40 -0.72
C GLY A 174 -3.85 20.62 -0.52
N LYS A 175 -3.82 19.29 -0.56
CA LYS A 175 -5.00 18.42 -0.41
C LYS A 175 -5.10 17.84 1.00
N PRO A 176 -6.29 17.78 1.61
CA PRO A 176 -6.49 17.08 2.87
C PRO A 176 -6.04 15.62 2.78
N ALA A 177 -5.31 15.17 3.79
CA ALA A 177 -4.77 13.83 3.84
C ALA A 177 -4.79 13.23 5.25
N VAL A 178 -4.79 11.90 5.31
CA VAL A 178 -4.64 11.13 6.55
C VAL A 178 -3.56 10.08 6.38
N LEU A 179 -2.59 10.05 7.28
CA LEU A 179 -1.55 9.02 7.32
C LEU A 179 -1.76 8.12 8.55
N HIS A 180 -1.76 6.81 8.35
CA HIS A 180 -1.87 5.86 9.45
C HIS A 180 -1.16 4.54 9.15
N PRO A 181 -0.68 3.82 10.18
CA PRO A 181 -0.14 2.48 10.01
C PRO A 181 -1.26 1.45 9.84
N ILE A 182 -1.10 0.52 8.90
CA ILE A 182 -2.04 -0.60 8.70
C ILE A 182 -1.41 -1.97 8.97
N GLY A 183 -0.15 -2.02 9.35
CA GLY A 183 0.54 -3.26 9.67
C GLY A 183 1.90 -2.98 10.30
N VAL A 184 2.61 -4.04 10.65
CA VAL A 184 4.03 -3.91 11.02
C VAL A 184 4.81 -3.55 9.76
N GLY A 185 5.35 -2.34 9.71
CA GLY A 185 6.14 -1.88 8.55
C GLY A 185 5.33 -1.39 7.35
N THR A 186 3.99 -1.44 7.40
CA THR A 186 3.12 -0.98 6.31
C THR A 186 2.40 0.32 6.70
N GLN A 187 2.51 1.34 5.85
CA GLN A 187 1.85 2.63 6.03
C GLN A 187 0.78 2.85 4.96
N GLN A 188 -0.26 3.60 5.30
CA GLN A 188 -1.30 4.03 4.36
C GLN A 188 -1.47 5.54 4.42
N LEU A 189 -1.17 6.21 3.32
CA LEU A 189 -1.47 7.62 3.09
C LEU A 189 -2.75 7.73 2.27
N VAL A 190 -3.63 8.60 2.70
CA VAL A 190 -4.92 8.80 2.07
C VAL A 190 -5.05 10.27 1.70
N VAL A 191 -5.25 10.58 0.42
CA VAL A 191 -5.30 11.96 -0.08
C VAL A 191 -6.63 12.22 -0.79
N ALA A 192 -7.31 13.31 -0.48
CA ALA A 192 -8.49 13.74 -1.22
C ALA A 192 -8.09 14.22 -2.62
N VAL A 193 -8.56 13.55 -3.67
CA VAL A 193 -8.27 13.95 -5.07
C VAL A 193 -9.45 14.66 -5.72
N SER A 194 -10.65 14.44 -5.21
CA SER A 194 -11.86 15.25 -5.45
C SER A 194 -12.72 15.25 -4.17
N PRO A 195 -13.86 15.97 -4.14
CA PRO A 195 -14.76 15.93 -2.99
C PRO A 195 -15.30 14.53 -2.64
N GLU A 196 -15.40 13.63 -3.63
CA GLU A 196 -16.00 12.30 -3.49
C GLU A 196 -15.02 11.15 -3.72
N VAL A 197 -13.82 11.42 -4.26
CA VAL A 197 -12.81 10.40 -4.58
C VAL A 197 -11.51 10.69 -3.83
N TYR A 198 -10.93 9.65 -3.27
CA TYR A 198 -9.65 9.69 -2.58
C TYR A 198 -8.67 8.72 -3.21
N ALA A 199 -7.39 9.08 -3.21
CA ALA A 199 -6.29 8.16 -3.47
C ALA A 199 -5.80 7.54 -2.15
N THR A 200 -5.86 6.23 -2.05
CA THR A 200 -5.23 5.42 -1.01
C THR A 200 -3.87 4.94 -1.52
N ILE A 201 -2.79 5.32 -0.85
CA ILE A 201 -1.42 4.90 -1.13
C ILE A 201 -0.98 3.98 0.01
N GLN A 202 -0.95 2.68 -0.24
CA GLN A 202 -0.41 1.67 0.66
C GLN A 202 1.06 1.43 0.33
N VAL A 203 1.91 1.51 1.34
CA VAL A 203 3.36 1.39 1.22
C VAL A 203 3.82 0.22 2.09
N ASP A 204 4.21 -0.89 1.45
CA ASP A 204 4.78 -2.07 2.10
C ASP A 204 6.27 -2.22 1.79
N VAL A 205 6.99 -1.11 1.93
CA VAL A 205 8.43 -0.98 1.71
C VAL A 205 8.99 -0.02 2.75
N PRO A 206 10.30 -0.08 3.09
CA PRO A 206 10.87 0.67 4.22
C PRO A 206 11.09 2.17 3.90
N LEU A 207 10.02 2.88 3.58
CA LEU A 207 10.02 4.34 3.43
C LEU A 207 9.81 5.00 4.80
N SER A 208 10.48 6.13 4.98
CA SER A 208 10.19 7.06 6.07
C SER A 208 8.84 7.75 5.83
N ARG A 209 8.30 8.36 6.89
CA ARG A 209 7.08 9.17 6.82
C ARG A 209 7.19 10.22 5.72
N GLU A 210 8.29 10.96 5.70
CA GLU A 210 8.56 12.06 4.78
C GLU A 210 8.57 11.58 3.34
N GLN A 211 9.12 10.38 3.10
CA GLN A 211 9.12 9.76 1.79
C GLN A 211 7.73 9.31 1.35
N VAL A 212 6.90 8.78 2.25
CA VAL A 212 5.50 8.47 1.93
C VAL A 212 4.72 9.73 1.55
N LEU A 213 4.94 10.83 2.28
CA LEU A 213 4.35 12.13 1.95
C LEU A 213 4.85 12.66 0.60
N ALA A 214 6.13 12.50 0.28
CA ALA A 214 6.70 12.90 -1.01
C ALA A 214 6.09 12.10 -2.18
N VAL A 215 5.93 10.77 -2.02
CA VAL A 215 5.23 9.93 -3.00
C VAL A 215 3.80 10.41 -3.21
N GLY A 216 3.08 10.74 -2.13
CA GLY A 216 1.71 11.28 -2.23
C GLY A 216 1.65 12.67 -2.84
N ALA A 217 2.65 13.53 -2.59
CA ALA A 217 2.72 14.87 -3.16
C ALA A 217 3.01 14.84 -4.67
N GLY A 218 3.81 13.87 -5.11
CA GLY A 218 4.12 13.64 -6.52
C GLY A 218 3.10 12.80 -7.27
N LEU A 219 1.99 12.39 -6.64
CA LEU A 219 0.91 11.64 -7.29
C LEU A 219 -0.11 12.60 -7.90
N HIS A 220 -0.31 12.47 -9.21
CA HIS A 220 -1.36 13.17 -9.94
C HIS A 220 -2.35 12.16 -10.51
N VAL A 221 -3.61 12.29 -10.10
CA VAL A 221 -4.72 11.48 -10.62
C VAL A 221 -5.39 12.27 -11.73
N HIS A 222 -5.50 11.69 -12.92
CA HIS A 222 -6.12 12.35 -14.07
C HIS A 222 -7.64 12.40 -13.91
N GLN A 223 -8.27 13.43 -14.49
CA GLN A 223 -9.70 13.66 -14.38
C GLN A 223 -10.53 12.45 -14.87
N ASP A 224 -10.14 11.85 -15.99
CA ASP A 224 -10.83 10.67 -16.53
C ASP A 224 -10.88 9.48 -15.56
N ALA A 225 -9.86 9.32 -14.71
CA ALA A 225 -9.84 8.27 -13.69
C ALA A 225 -10.81 8.58 -12.56
N ILE A 226 -10.85 9.84 -12.11
CA ILE A 226 -11.79 10.35 -11.12
C ILE A 226 -13.23 10.19 -11.61
N ASP A 227 -13.52 10.58 -12.85
CA ASP A 227 -14.86 10.52 -13.44
C ASP A 227 -15.35 9.08 -13.55
N ARG A 228 -14.47 8.15 -13.96
CA ARG A 228 -14.80 6.72 -14.00
C ARG A 228 -15.06 6.14 -12.62
N MET A 229 -14.25 6.52 -11.63
CA MET A 229 -14.47 6.08 -10.25
C MET A 229 -15.79 6.62 -9.68
N ALA A 230 -16.10 7.90 -9.94
CA ALA A 230 -17.35 8.52 -9.53
C ALA A 230 -18.56 7.89 -10.25
N ALA A 231 -18.45 7.57 -11.54
CA ALA A 231 -19.51 6.89 -12.28
C ALA A 231 -19.78 5.47 -11.75
N ALA A 232 -18.77 4.77 -11.22
CA ALA A 232 -18.93 3.47 -10.60
C ALA A 232 -19.82 3.53 -9.33
N ALA A 233 -19.88 4.67 -8.63
CA ALA A 233 -20.80 4.89 -7.50
C ALA A 233 -22.26 4.70 -7.90
N GLY A 234 -22.62 5.06 -9.14
CA GLY A 234 -23.98 4.90 -9.69
C GLY A 234 -24.35 3.47 -10.09
N VAL A 235 -23.38 2.54 -10.10
CA VAL A 235 -23.57 1.14 -10.53
C VAL A 235 -23.77 0.19 -9.34
N VAL A 236 -23.69 0.68 -8.10
CA VAL A 236 -24.01 -0.14 -6.92
C VAL A 236 -25.46 -0.61 -7.03
N PRO A 237 -25.72 -1.92 -7.08
CA PRO A 237 -27.09 -2.42 -7.04
C PRO A 237 -27.72 -1.90 -5.74
N LYS A 238 -28.80 -1.11 -5.89
CA LYS A 238 -29.68 -0.73 -4.77
C LYS A 238 -29.89 -1.99 -3.94
N LYS A 239 -29.45 -1.93 -2.67
CA LYS A 239 -29.56 -2.98 -1.66
C LYS A 239 -30.68 -3.96 -2.00
N ILE A 240 -30.32 -5.22 -2.22
CA ILE A 240 -31.28 -6.32 -2.15
C ILE A 240 -31.87 -6.22 -0.73
N LYS A 241 -33.12 -5.77 -0.67
CA LYS A 241 -33.90 -5.70 0.58
C LYS A 241 -34.30 -7.10 1.01
#